data_AF-A0A7W1Q1R7-F1
#
_entry.id   AF-A0A7W1Q1R7-F1
#
_cell.length_a   1.000
_cell.length_b   1.000
_cell.length_c   1.000
_cell.angle_alpha   90.00
_cell.angle_beta   90.00
_cell.angle_gamma   90.00
#
_symmetry.space_group_name_H-M   'P 1'
#
loop_
_entity.id
_entity.type
_entity.pdbx_description
1 polymer ?
#
loop_
_entity_poly.entity_id
_entity_poly.type
_entity_poly.pdbx_seq_one_letter_code
_entity_poly.pdbx_strand_id
1 'polypeptide(L)'
;MYRPHVIDLVGTLVRLALAAVWLVSGTSKAIDPDQTIVAVRAYNVLSRGAVDIVAAVLPFLEIAIGLLLLLGIGTRLVAVGSALLSLMFVVGVAQA
;
A
#
# COMPACT_ATOMS: atom_id res chain seq x y z
N MET A 1 -8.37 18.79 -27.76
CA MET A 1 -7.49 17.74 -27.20
C MET A 1 -8.34 16.47 -27.01
N TYR A 2 -8.34 15.56 -27.99
CA TYR A 2 -9.11 14.32 -27.92
C TYR A 2 -8.37 13.36 -26.97
N ARG A 3 -8.77 13.30 -25.70
CA ARG A 3 -8.32 12.22 -24.82
C ARG A 3 -9.06 10.96 -25.25
N PRO A 4 -8.37 9.91 -25.73
CA PRO A 4 -9.05 8.68 -26.07
C PRO A 4 -9.65 8.10 -24.78
N HIS A 5 -10.97 7.90 -24.76
CA HIS A 5 -11.72 7.35 -23.62
C HIS A 5 -11.12 6.06 -23.04
N VAL A 6 -10.38 5.33 -23.88
CA VAL A 6 -9.64 4.11 -23.49
C VAL A 6 -8.59 4.39 -22.42
N ILE A 7 -7.81 5.48 -22.51
CA ILE A 7 -6.76 5.79 -21.52
C ILE A 7 -7.38 6.15 -20.16
N ASP A 8 -8.52 6.86 -20.18
CA ASP A 8 -9.24 7.22 -18.96
C ASP A 8 -9.86 5.99 -18.28
N LEU A 9 -10.39 5.04 -19.06
CA LEU A 9 -10.87 3.76 -18.54
C LEU A 9 -9.73 2.93 -17.95
N VAL A 10 -8.62 2.79 -18.67
CA VAL A 10 -7.44 2.05 -18.19
C VAL A 10 -6.93 2.65 -16.88
N GLY A 11 -6.79 3.98 -16.80
CA GLY A 11 -6.38 4.66 -15.57
C GLY A 11 -7.34 4.41 -14.41
N THR A 12 -8.64 4.39 -14.68
CA THR A 12 -9.66 4.08 -13.66
C THR A 12 -9.56 2.63 -13.17
N LEU A 13 -9.39 1.67 -14.09
CA LEU A 13 -9.23 0.25 -13.74
C LEU A 13 -7.96 0.01 -12.92
N VAL A 14 -6.83 0.59 -13.32
CA VAL A 14 -5.56 0.50 -12.57
C VAL A 14 -5.71 1.08 -11.17
N ARG A 15 -6.38 2.23 -11.04
CA ARG A 15 -6.66 2.84 -9.74
C ARG A 15 -7.50 1.93 -8.84
N LEU A 16 -8.57 1.33 -9.38
CA LEU A 16 -9.43 0.43 -8.62
C LEU A 16 -8.72 -0.88 -8.24
N ALA A 17 -7.91 -1.42 -9.13
CA ALA A 17 -7.06 -2.58 -8.84
C ALA A 17 -6.07 -2.27 -7.71
N LEU A 18 -5.41 -1.10 -7.77
CA LEU A 18 -4.49 -0.66 -6.73
C LEU A 18 -5.22 -0.44 -5.40
N ALA A 19 -6.43 0.12 -5.42
CA ALA A 19 -7.27 0.25 -4.22
C ALA A 19 -7.58 -1.12 -3.60
N ALA A 20 -7.97 -2.10 -4.41
CA ALA A 20 -8.25 -3.45 -3.94
C ALA A 20 -7.02 -4.11 -3.30
N VAL A 21 -5.83 -3.97 -3.92
CA VAL A 21 -4.56 -4.48 -3.38
C VAL A 21 -4.30 -3.89 -1.99
N TRP A 22 -4.40 -2.58 -1.83
CA TRP A 22 -4.16 -1.91 -0.55
C TRP A 22 -5.19 -2.29 0.53
N LEU A 23 -6.46 -2.38 0.17
CA LEU A 23 -7.51 -2.77 1.12
C LEU A 23 -7.34 -4.21 1.58
N VAL A 24 -7.12 -5.15 0.66
CA VAL A 24 -6.91 -6.58 1.00
C VAL A 24 -5.64 -6.74 1.84
N SER A 25 -4.53 -6.14 1.42
CA SER A 25 -3.26 -6.16 2.15
C SER A 25 -3.38 -5.56 3.55
N GLY A 26 -3.94 -4.37 3.67
CA GLY A 26 -4.02 -3.66 4.94
C GLY A 26 -4.97 -4.35 5.91
N THR A 27 -6.11 -4.85 5.43
CA THR A 27 -7.04 -5.62 6.26
C THR A 27 -6.45 -6.95 6.70
N SER A 28 -5.76 -7.70 5.83
CA SER A 28 -5.12 -8.96 6.23
C SER A 28 -4.07 -8.72 7.33
N LYS A 29 -3.30 -7.64 7.23
CA LYS A 29 -2.30 -7.28 8.26
C LYS A 29 -2.95 -6.80 9.56
N ALA A 30 -4.08 -6.09 9.48
CA ALA A 30 -4.77 -5.60 10.67
C ALA A 30 -5.46 -6.72 11.47
N ILE A 31 -5.89 -7.80 10.80
CA ILE A 31 -6.54 -8.95 11.43
C ILE A 31 -5.54 -9.79 12.24
N ASP A 32 -4.30 -9.92 11.76
CA ASP A 32 -3.22 -10.66 12.43
C ASP A 32 -1.97 -9.78 12.63
N PRO A 33 -1.95 -8.93 13.68
CA PRO A 33 -0.82 -8.05 13.98
C PRO A 33 0.47 -8.83 14.31
N ASP A 34 0.35 -10.01 14.93
CA ASP A 34 1.51 -10.84 15.30
C ASP A 34 2.21 -11.35 14.04
N GLN A 35 1.44 -11.84 13.05
CA GLN A 35 1.99 -12.21 11.75
C GLN A 35 2.59 -11.02 11.02
N THR A 36 2.00 -9.81 11.17
CA THR A 36 2.56 -8.59 10.59
C THR A 36 3.90 -8.22 11.21
N ILE A 37 4.06 -8.35 12.54
CA ILE A 37 5.34 -8.15 13.23
C ILE A 37 6.39 -9.14 12.70
N VAL A 38 6.03 -10.41 12.56
CA VAL A 38 6.94 -11.45 12.03
C VAL A 38 7.37 -11.09 10.59
N ALA A 39 6.43 -10.71 9.74
CA ALA A 39 6.71 -10.34 8.35
C ALA A 39 7.62 -9.10 8.24
N VAL A 40 7.35 -8.04 9.01
CA VAL A 40 8.18 -6.82 8.99
C VAL A 40 9.58 -7.10 9.54
N ARG A 41 9.69 -7.93 10.58
CA ARG A 41 10.97 -8.33 11.17
C ARG A 41 11.83 -9.13 10.20
N ALA A 42 11.22 -9.91 9.32
CA ALA A 42 11.93 -10.73 8.33
C ALA A 42 12.75 -9.89 7.35
N TYR A 43 12.41 -8.62 7.14
CA TYR A 43 13.21 -7.72 6.29
C TYR A 43 14.55 -7.31 6.92
N ASN A 44 14.76 -7.52 8.23
CA ASN A 44 15.99 -7.19 8.95
C ASN A 44 16.51 -5.73 8.78
N VAL A 45 15.65 -4.79 8.37
CA VAL A 45 16.02 -3.38 8.14
C VAL A 45 15.83 -2.50 9.38
N LEU A 46 14.90 -2.89 10.26
CA LEU A 46 14.43 -2.07 11.38
C LEU A 46 14.89 -2.63 12.73
N SER A 47 15.09 -1.73 13.70
CA SER A 47 15.32 -2.13 15.09
C SER A 47 14.05 -2.73 15.72
N ARG A 48 14.22 -3.46 16.82
CA ARG A 48 13.13 -4.19 17.48
C ARG A 48 11.91 -3.31 17.80
N GLY A 49 12.12 -2.12 18.36
CA GLY A 49 11.01 -1.19 18.65
C GLY A 49 10.42 -0.52 17.42
N ALA A 50 11.21 -0.31 16.36
CA ALA A 50 10.71 0.23 15.10
C ALA A 50 9.83 -0.79 14.35
N VAL A 51 10.13 -2.08 14.45
CA VAL A 51 9.28 -3.15 13.90
C VAL A 51 7.88 -3.07 14.47
N ASP A 52 7.74 -2.95 15.80
CA ASP A 52 6.44 -2.95 16.46
C ASP A 52 5.60 -1.72 16.05
N ILE A 53 6.24 -0.55 15.96
CA ILE A 53 5.58 0.69 15.49
C ILE A 53 5.13 0.56 14.03
N VAL A 54 6.02 0.09 13.14
CA VAL A 54 5.71 -0.06 11.72
C VAL A 54 4.62 -1.09 11.52
N ALA A 55 4.72 -2.26 12.16
CA ALA A 55 3.70 -3.31 12.07
C ALA A 55 2.34 -2.84 12.58
N ALA A 56 2.30 -1.98 13.60
CA ALA A 56 1.05 -1.42 14.13
C ALA A 56 0.44 -0.35 13.20
N VAL A 57 1.24 0.55 12.62
CA VAL A 57 0.73 1.72 11.86
C VAL A 57 0.48 1.38 10.39
N LEU A 58 1.35 0.57 9.79
CA LEU A 58 1.34 0.25 8.36
C LEU A 58 -0.03 -0.27 7.86
N PRO A 59 -0.73 -1.20 8.54
CA PRO A 59 -2.00 -1.72 8.05
C PRO A 59 -3.07 -0.63 7.86
N PHE A 60 -3.13 0.32 8.79
CA PHE A 60 -4.07 1.44 8.72
C PHE A 60 -3.71 2.43 7.62
N LEU A 61 -2.41 2.66 7.39
CA LEU A 61 -1.95 3.47 6.27
C LEU A 61 -2.33 2.83 4.93
N GLU A 62 -2.14 1.53 4.79
CA GLU A 62 -2.55 0.76 3.60
C GLU A 62 -4.07 0.88 3.36
N ILE A 63 -4.88 0.66 4.39
CA ILE A 63 -6.35 0.80 4.30
C ILE A 63 -6.75 2.22 3.90
N ALA A 64 -6.16 3.24 4.53
CA ALA A 64 -6.46 4.64 4.22
C ALA A 64 -6.14 4.98 2.75
N ILE A 65 -4.97 4.57 2.26
CA ILE A 65 -4.58 4.72 0.85
C ILE A 65 -5.58 4.01 -0.06
N GLY A 66 -5.95 2.76 0.26
CA GLY A 66 -6.92 1.98 -0.49
C GLY A 66 -8.30 2.66 -0.58
N LEU A 67 -8.81 3.19 0.53
CA LEU A 67 -10.08 3.92 0.58
C LEU A 67 -10.02 5.21 -0.24
N LEU A 68 -8.94 5.99 -0.14
CA LEU A 68 -8.78 7.22 -0.90
C LEU A 68 -8.72 6.96 -2.41
N LEU A 69 -8.03 5.91 -2.85
CA LEU A 69 -8.00 5.49 -4.26
C LEU A 69 -9.37 5.03 -4.75
N LEU A 70 -10.08 4.24 -3.93
CA LEU A 70 -11.42 3.75 -4.24
C LEU A 70 -12.41 4.90 -4.42
N LEU A 71 -12.42 5.84 -3.47
CA LEU A 71 -13.30 7.02 -3.50
C LEU A 71 -12.86 8.07 -4.53
N GLY A 72 -11.61 7.99 -5.02
CA GLY A 72 -11.06 8.96 -5.97
C GLY A 72 -10.67 10.30 -5.35
N ILE A 73 -10.35 10.31 -4.07
CA ILE A 73 -9.96 11.53 -3.36
C ILE A 73 -8.44 11.69 -3.49
N GLY A 74 -7.99 12.85 -3.99
CA GLY A 74 -6.55 13.16 -4.07
C GLY A 74 -5.74 12.18 -4.92
N THR A 75 -6.35 11.57 -5.94
CA THR A 75 -5.79 10.41 -6.69
C THR A 75 -4.34 10.56 -7.10
N ARG A 76 -3.91 11.73 -7.58
CA ARG A 76 -2.53 11.96 -7.99
C ARG A 76 -1.54 11.83 -6.83
N LEU A 77 -1.85 12.42 -5.68
CA LEU A 77 -1.00 12.34 -4.49
C LEU A 77 -0.98 10.93 -3.92
N VAL A 78 -2.16 10.31 -3.81
CA VAL A 78 -2.31 8.96 -3.26
C VAL A 78 -1.66 7.90 -4.17
N ALA A 79 -1.70 8.09 -5.49
CA ALA A 79 -0.99 7.22 -6.44
C ALA A 79 0.53 7.33 -6.31
N VAL A 80 1.07 8.55 -6.14
CA VAL A 80 2.50 8.74 -5.86
C VAL A 80 2.89 8.09 -4.53
N GLY A 81 2.10 8.32 -3.46
CA GLY A 81 2.33 7.68 -2.17
C GLY A 81 2.29 6.16 -2.24
N SER A 82 1.34 5.61 -3.01
CA SER A 82 1.25 4.17 -3.29
C SER A 82 2.50 3.66 -3.99
N ALA A 83 2.96 4.33 -5.06
CA ALA A 83 4.14 3.92 -5.80
C ALA A 83 5.40 3.93 -4.91
N LEU A 84 5.55 4.94 -4.06
CA LEU A 84 6.65 5.01 -3.09
C LEU A 84 6.57 3.90 -2.05
N LEU A 85 5.39 3.63 -1.49
CA LEU A 85 5.20 2.56 -0.51
C LEU A 85 5.44 1.18 -1.12
N SER A 86 4.92 0.92 -2.33
CA SER A 86 5.21 -0.30 -3.08
C SER A 86 6.70 -0.44 -3.37
N LEU A 87 7.39 0.64 -3.76
CA LEU A 87 8.83 0.62 -3.99
C LEU A 87 9.60 0.29 -2.70
N MET A 88 9.19 0.84 -1.55
CA MET A 88 9.78 0.49 -0.26
C MET A 88 9.60 -1.00 0.07
N PHE A 89 8.47 -1.62 -0.26
CA PHE A 89 8.31 -3.07 -0.11
C PHE A 89 9.15 -3.88 -1.10
N VAL A 90 9.28 -3.42 -2.35
CA VAL A 90 10.14 -4.10 -3.33
C VAL A 90 11.60 -4.06 -2.88
N VAL A 91 12.08 -2.91 -2.43
CA VAL A 91 13.41 -2.76 -1.81
C VAL A 91 13.48 -3.68 -0.58
N GLY A 92 12.48 -3.57 0.30
CA GLY A 92 12.05 -4.52 1.35
C GLY A 92 12.48 -5.97 1.12
N VAL A 93 11.88 -6.56 0.09
CA VAL A 93 12.06 -7.95 -0.31
C VAL A 93 13.40 -8.17 -1.01
N ALA A 94 13.85 -7.23 -1.84
CA ALA A 94 15.06 -7.40 -2.66
C ALA A 94 16.36 -7.44 -1.85
N GLN A 95 16.38 -6.86 -0.66
CA GLN A 95 17.55 -6.86 0.23
C GLN A 95 17.59 -8.03 1.23
N ALA A 96 16.48 -8.76 1.38
CA ALA A 96 16.31 -9.83 2.38
C ALA A 96 16.85 -11.15 1.87
#